data_AF-A0A9W9YS48-F1
#
_entry.id   AF-A0A9W9YS48-F1
#
_cell.length_a   1.000
_cell.length_b   1.000
_cell.length_c   1.000
_cell.angle_alpha   90.00
_cell.angle_beta   90.00
_cell.angle_gamma   90.00
#
_symmetry.space_group_name_H-M   'P 1'
#
loop_
_entity.id
_entity.type
_entity.pdbx_description
1 polymer ?
#
loop_
_entity_poly.entity_id
_entity_poly.type
_entity_poly.pdbx_seq_one_letter_code
_entity_poly.pdbx_strand_id
1 'polypeptide(L)'
;MSIQYHGMNKDLELTIDIVNLVCTFIFLTEMILKLIAFKLRGYLKSRWNIFDGIVVIISLIDTVFTLSNFIDNTGTSVLRSFRLVRILKLAKSWSTMSSLLATIGQSLGALVNLSVILAIIIYIFAVVGMQLFGSSYTPDKFDGEIPGGGSRTSGIRFC
;
A
#
# COMPACT_ATOMS: atom_id res chain seq x y z
N MET A 1 1.60 -15.01 -8.04
CA MET A 1 0.54 -14.06 -7.64
C MET A 1 -0.35 -13.61 -8.79
N SER A 2 0.14 -13.38 -10.02
CA SER A 2 -0.68 -12.96 -11.18
C SER A 2 -1.41 -14.10 -11.92
N ILE A 3 -1.12 -15.37 -11.58
CA ILE A 3 -1.72 -16.56 -12.24
C ILE A 3 -3.04 -17.00 -11.59
N GLN A 4 -3.45 -16.41 -10.47
CA GLN A 4 -4.69 -16.82 -9.80
C GLN A 4 -5.91 -16.29 -10.56
N TYR A 5 -6.73 -17.21 -11.08
CA TYR A 5 -8.03 -16.91 -11.70
C TYR A 5 -9.14 -17.75 -11.08
N HIS A 6 -10.38 -17.24 -11.09
CA HIS A 6 -11.54 -17.97 -10.55
C HIS A 6 -11.82 -19.23 -11.39
N GLY A 7 -11.90 -20.40 -10.75
CA GLY A 7 -12.12 -21.70 -11.40
C GLY A 7 -10.86 -22.52 -11.69
N MET A 8 -9.76 -22.25 -10.99
CA MET A 8 -8.49 -22.96 -11.16
C MET A 8 -8.55 -24.40 -10.62
N ASN A 9 -7.80 -25.31 -11.26
CA ASN A 9 -7.66 -26.69 -10.79
C ASN A 9 -6.89 -26.73 -9.45
N LYS A 10 -7.33 -27.57 -8.51
CA LYS A 10 -6.77 -27.70 -7.16
C LYS A 10 -5.27 -28.00 -7.16
N ASP A 11 -4.79 -28.77 -8.14
CA ASP A 11 -3.36 -29.10 -8.26
C ASP A 11 -2.50 -27.87 -8.60
N LEU A 12 -3.05 -26.94 -9.39
CA LEU A 12 -2.38 -25.70 -9.75
C LEU A 12 -2.35 -24.72 -8.57
N GLU A 13 -3.44 -24.66 -7.80
CA GLU A 13 -3.51 -23.85 -6.57
C GLU A 13 -2.43 -24.26 -5.57
N LEU A 14 -2.34 -25.57 -5.28
CA LEU A 14 -1.33 -26.12 -4.38
C LEU A 14 0.10 -25.85 -4.88
N THR A 15 0.34 -26.01 -6.18
CA THR A 15 1.67 -25.76 -6.77
C THR A 15 2.08 -24.29 -6.62
N ILE A 16 1.16 -23.35 -6.86
CA ILE A 16 1.41 -21.91 -6.74
C ILE A 16 1.73 -21.54 -5.29
N ASP A 17 1.03 -22.13 -4.32
CA ASP A 17 1.26 -21.85 -2.91
C ASP A 17 2.60 -22.42 -2.40
N ILE A 18 2.95 -23.64 -2.80
CA ILE A 18 4.25 -24.24 -2.48
C ILE A 18 5.39 -23.40 -3.07
N VAL A 19 5.28 -22.98 -4.33
CA VAL A 19 6.29 -22.13 -4.99
C VAL A 19 6.43 -20.78 -4.27
N ASN A 20 5.32 -20.14 -3.89
CA ASN A 20 5.35 -18.89 -3.13
C ASN A 20 6.05 -19.04 -1.78
N LEU A 21 5.83 -20.17 -1.08
CA LEU A 21 6.46 -20.49 0.20
C LEU A 21 7.97 -20.67 0.05
N VAL A 22 8.42 -21.47 -0.92
CA VAL A 22 9.84 -21.74 -1.18
C VAL A 22 10.58 -20.46 -1.58
N CYS A 23 10.02 -19.66 -2.50
CA CYS A 23 10.61 -18.38 -2.87
C CYS A 23 10.75 -17.44 -1.66
N THR A 24 9.73 -17.38 -0.80
CA THR A 24 9.78 -16.57 0.43
C THR A 24 10.94 -17.00 1.34
N PHE A 25 11.14 -18.30 1.51
CA PHE A 25 12.21 -18.83 2.37
C PHE A 25 13.62 -18.52 1.83
N ILE A 26 13.81 -18.62 0.52
CA ILE A 26 15.07 -18.24 -0.16
C ILE A 26 15.37 -16.74 0.04
N PHE A 27 14.38 -15.88 -0.17
CA PHE A 27 14.54 -14.42 0.02
C PHE A 27 14.77 -14.00 1.47
N LEU A 28 14.21 -14.75 2.42
CA LEU A 28 14.45 -14.57 3.85
C LEU A 28 15.89 -14.90 4.21
N THR A 29 16.39 -16.04 3.71
CA THR A 29 17.77 -16.49 3.94
C THR A 29 18.79 -15.51 3.35
N GLU A 30 18.57 -15.05 2.11
CA GLU A 30 19.43 -14.05 1.46
C GLU A 30 19.50 -12.73 2.25
N MET A 31 18.40 -12.32 2.89
CA MET A 31 18.37 -11.10 3.70
C MET A 31 19.09 -11.27 5.04
N ILE A 32 18.90 -12.40 5.71
CA ILE A 32 19.61 -12.71 6.96
C ILE A 32 21.13 -12.68 6.72
N LEU A 33 21.60 -13.25 5.60
CA LEU A 33 23.00 -13.18 5.20
C LEU A 33 23.48 -11.74 4.99
N LYS A 34 22.69 -10.89 4.31
CA LYS A 34 23.01 -9.46 4.13
C LYS A 34 23.05 -8.68 5.44
N LEU A 35 22.17 -9.01 6.39
CA LEU A 35 22.08 -8.35 7.69
C LEU A 35 23.26 -8.71 8.60
N ILE A 36 23.69 -9.97 8.57
CA ILE A 36 24.90 -10.44 9.25
C ILE A 36 26.16 -9.82 8.62
N ALA A 37 26.22 -9.70 7.29
CA ALA A 37 27.37 -9.15 6.58
C ALA A 37 27.60 -7.64 6.82
N PHE A 38 26.54 -6.83 6.94
CA PHE A 38 26.68 -5.36 7.01
C PHE A 38 26.85 -4.76 8.42
N LYS A 39 26.59 -5.53 9.50
CA LYS A 39 26.67 -5.12 10.92
C LYS A 39 25.75 -3.92 11.27
N LEU A 40 25.01 -4.01 12.38
CA LEU A 40 23.95 -3.03 12.78
C LEU A 40 24.34 -1.54 12.66
N ARG A 41 25.60 -1.18 12.95
CA ARG A 41 26.08 0.22 12.91
C ARG A 41 26.37 0.75 11.50
N GLY A 42 26.76 -0.10 10.55
CA GLY A 42 26.93 0.29 9.14
C GLY A 42 25.60 0.38 8.41
N TYR A 43 24.63 -0.45 8.82
CA TYR A 43 23.30 -0.55 8.23
C TYR A 43 22.46 0.72 8.42
N LEU A 44 22.51 1.34 9.61
CA LEU A 44 21.70 2.51 9.95
C LEU A 44 22.16 3.83 9.29
N LYS A 45 23.36 3.87 8.69
CA LYS A 45 23.87 5.08 8.02
C LYS A 45 23.34 5.25 6.59
N SER A 46 22.91 4.17 5.95
CA SER A 46 22.37 4.18 4.58
C SER A 46 20.85 4.06 4.59
N ARG A 47 20.15 5.12 4.14
CA ARG A 47 18.68 5.17 4.00
C ARG A 47 18.13 4.00 3.17
N TRP A 48 18.90 3.53 2.19
CA TRP A 48 18.53 2.41 1.34
C TRP A 48 18.53 1.06 2.07
N ASN A 49 19.37 0.91 3.08
CA ASN A 49 19.40 -0.33 3.87
C ASN A 49 18.23 -0.38 4.85
N ILE A 50 17.94 0.74 5.52
CA ILE A 50 16.79 0.85 6.45
C ILE A 50 15.48 0.46 5.75
N PHE A 51 15.26 0.91 4.52
CA PHE A 51 14.07 0.52 3.74
C PHE A 51 14.01 -1.00 3.49
N ASP A 52 15.13 -1.64 3.15
CA ASP A 52 15.18 -3.10 2.94
C ASP A 52 14.85 -3.87 4.23
N GLY A 53 15.36 -3.40 5.37
CA GLY A 53 15.04 -3.96 6.69
C GLY A 53 13.56 -3.85 7.05
N ILE A 54 12.95 -2.69 6.83
CA ILE A 54 11.51 -2.47 7.10
C ILE A 54 10.65 -3.42 6.26
N VAL A 55 10.95 -3.54 4.97
CA VAL A 55 10.19 -4.41 4.04
C VAL A 55 10.23 -5.87 4.48
N VAL A 56 11.37 -6.36 4.98
CA VAL A 56 11.47 -7.75 5.45
C VAL A 56 10.78 -7.98 6.79
N ILE A 57 10.81 -7.00 7.71
CA ILE A 57 10.03 -7.09 8.96
C ILE A 57 8.53 -7.20 8.64
N ILE A 58 8.03 -6.37 7.71
CA ILE A 58 6.63 -6.44 7.24
C ILE A 58 6.33 -7.80 6.60
N SER A 59 7.28 -8.34 5.80
CA SER A 59 7.15 -9.66 5.17
C SER A 59 7.11 -10.80 6.20
N LEU A 60 7.88 -10.70 7.29
CA LEU A 60 7.87 -11.67 8.38
C LEU A 60 6.53 -11.65 9.12
N ILE A 61 6.02 -10.46 9.43
CA ILE A 61 4.71 -10.27 10.06
C ILE A 61 3.62 -10.87 9.18
N ASP A 62 3.62 -10.59 7.88
CA ASP A 62 2.64 -11.15 6.92
C ASP A 62 2.66 -12.69 6.87
N THR A 63 3.85 -13.30 6.84
CA THR A 63 3.98 -14.77 6.82
C THR A 63 3.55 -15.41 8.15
N VAL A 64 3.94 -14.83 9.29
CA VAL A 64 3.53 -15.33 10.62
C VAL A 64 2.02 -15.23 10.80
N PHE A 65 1.44 -14.12 10.35
CA PHE A 65 0.02 -13.87 10.45
C PHE A 65 -0.81 -14.77 9.53
N THR A 66 -0.33 -15.02 8.31
CA THR A 66 -0.97 -15.97 7.38
C THR A 66 -0.96 -17.38 7.95
N LEU A 67 0.15 -17.80 8.59
CA LEU A 67 0.29 -19.13 9.17
C LEU A 67 -0.54 -19.31 10.46
N SER A 68 -0.67 -18.25 11.27
CA SER A 68 -1.37 -18.31 12.55
C SER A 68 -2.90 -18.19 12.43
N ASN A 69 -3.45 -17.98 11.23
CA ASN A 69 -4.89 -17.77 10.98
C ASN A 69 -5.54 -16.76 11.97
N PHE A 70 -4.76 -15.83 12.52
CA PHE A 70 -5.12 -15.13 13.75
C PHE A 70 -6.11 -13.96 13.53
N ILE A 71 -6.47 -13.65 12.28
CA ILE A 71 -7.45 -12.59 11.99
C ILE A 71 -8.57 -13.09 11.12
N ASP A 72 -9.73 -13.13 11.77
CA ASP A 72 -11.04 -13.20 11.18
C ASP A 72 -11.25 -12.02 10.21
N ASN A 73 -11.36 -12.36 8.93
CA ASN A 73 -12.09 -11.67 7.86
C ASN A 73 -11.75 -10.21 7.46
N THR A 74 -11.04 -9.38 8.24
CA THR A 74 -10.80 -7.96 7.88
C THR A 74 -9.35 -7.63 7.51
N GLY A 75 -8.37 -8.36 8.04
CA GLY A 75 -6.94 -8.11 7.78
C GLY A 75 -6.39 -8.69 6.47
N THR A 76 -7.08 -9.67 5.89
CA THR A 76 -6.54 -10.47 4.76
C THR A 76 -6.29 -9.64 3.49
N SER A 77 -7.06 -8.57 3.26
CA SER A 77 -6.90 -7.73 2.06
C SER A 77 -5.65 -6.85 2.11
N VAL A 78 -5.33 -6.24 3.26
CA VAL A 78 -4.13 -5.41 3.41
C VAL A 78 -2.86 -6.27 3.38
N LEU A 79 -2.94 -7.48 3.93
CA LEU A 79 -1.87 -8.49 3.89
C LEU A 79 -1.53 -8.92 2.46
N ARG A 80 -2.53 -9.05 1.59
CA ARG A 80 -2.29 -9.26 0.15
C ARG A 80 -1.52 -8.10 -0.48
N SER A 81 -1.79 -6.85 -0.09
CA SER A 81 -1.06 -5.68 -0.59
C SER A 81 0.40 -5.65 -0.13
N PHE A 82 0.74 -6.14 1.07
CA PHE A 82 2.13 -6.24 1.53
C PHE A 82 2.99 -7.19 0.68
N ARG A 83 2.37 -8.16 -0.01
CA ARG A 83 3.09 -9.01 -0.98
C ARG A 83 3.61 -8.22 -2.18
N LEU A 84 2.98 -7.10 -2.56
CA LEU A 84 3.49 -6.20 -3.60
C LEU A 84 4.80 -5.53 -3.18
N VAL A 85 4.94 -5.24 -1.88
CA VAL A 85 6.17 -4.65 -1.32
C VAL A 85 7.35 -5.63 -1.46
N ARG A 86 7.11 -6.94 -1.40
CA ARG A 86 8.13 -7.97 -1.68
C ARG A 86 8.60 -7.93 -3.14
N ILE A 87 7.72 -7.65 -4.09
CA ILE A 87 8.07 -7.51 -5.52
C ILE A 87 8.93 -6.26 -5.73
N LEU A 88 8.69 -5.19 -4.99
CA LEU A 88 9.55 -3.99 -5.02
C LEU A 88 10.98 -4.29 -4.55
N LYS A 89 11.19 -5.29 -3.68
CA LYS A 89 12.54 -5.76 -3.30
C LYS A 89 13.27 -6.39 -4.48
N LEU A 90 12.60 -7.24 -5.25
CA LEU A 90 13.14 -7.83 -6.50
C LEU A 90 13.52 -6.75 -7.50
N ALA A 91 12.66 -5.75 -7.66
CA ALA A 91 12.91 -4.57 -8.47
C ALA A 91 14.17 -3.83 -7.97
N LYS A 92 14.31 -3.59 -6.67
CA LYS A 92 15.48 -2.93 -6.10
C LYS A 92 16.78 -3.74 -6.22
N SER A 93 16.71 -5.08 -6.24
CA SER A 93 17.89 -5.94 -6.43
C SER A 93 18.60 -5.67 -7.75
N TRP A 94 17.91 -5.10 -8.73
CA TRP A 94 18.48 -4.67 -10.01
C TRP A 94 19.00 -3.24 -9.87
N SER A 95 20.30 -3.03 -10.10
CA SER A 95 20.98 -1.74 -9.87
C SER A 95 20.31 -0.59 -10.65
N THR A 96 19.86 -0.84 -11.88
CA THR A 96 19.16 0.12 -12.73
C THR A 96 17.84 0.60 -12.10
N MET A 97 17.07 -0.33 -11.54
CA MET A 97 15.73 -0.06 -11.02
C MET A 97 15.78 0.60 -9.63
N SER A 98 16.79 0.27 -8.81
CA SER A 98 17.06 1.03 -7.58
C SER A 98 17.43 2.49 -7.86
N SER A 99 18.14 2.77 -8.95
CA SER A 99 18.49 4.15 -9.35
C SER A 99 17.24 4.94 -9.76
N LEU A 100 16.34 4.33 -10.54
CA LEU A 100 15.06 4.94 -10.90
C LEU A 100 14.21 5.28 -9.67
N LEU A 101 14.08 4.34 -8.73
CA LEU A 101 13.37 4.57 -7.46
C LEU A 101 14.02 5.68 -6.63
N ALA A 102 15.35 5.80 -6.66
CA ALA A 102 16.07 6.88 -5.98
C ALA A 102 15.75 8.26 -6.57
N THR A 103 15.68 8.34 -7.89
CA THR A 103 15.32 9.57 -8.61
C THR A 103 13.87 9.95 -8.32
N ILE A 104 12.95 8.98 -8.36
CA ILE A 104 11.53 9.20 -8.02
C ILE A 104 11.42 9.71 -6.58
N GLY A 105 12.11 9.08 -5.62
CA GLY A 105 12.11 9.49 -4.22
C GLY A 105 12.63 10.92 -4.01
N GLN A 106 13.68 11.32 -4.72
CA GLN A 106 14.21 12.68 -4.67
C GLN A 106 13.22 13.70 -5.26
N SER A 107 12.61 13.39 -6.41
CA SER A 107 11.61 14.24 -7.04
C SER A 107 10.34 14.37 -6.20
N LEU A 108 9.94 13.31 -5.50
CA LEU A 108 8.78 13.34 -4.59
C LEU A 108 8.96 14.37 -3.47
N GLY A 109 10.17 14.52 -2.91
CA GLY A 109 10.43 15.53 -1.89
C GLY A 109 10.15 16.96 -2.36
N ALA A 110 10.50 17.29 -3.60
CA ALA A 110 10.17 18.58 -4.21
C ALA A 110 8.67 18.71 -4.55
N LEU A 111 8.04 17.62 -5.00
CA LEU A 111 6.61 17.58 -5.33
C LEU A 111 5.70 17.68 -4.11
N VAL A 112 6.14 17.31 -2.91
CA VAL A 112 5.34 17.40 -1.68
C VAL A 112 4.91 18.85 -1.39
N ASN A 113 5.78 19.83 -1.59
CA ASN A 113 5.41 21.23 -1.38
C ASN A 113 4.30 21.67 -2.37
N LEU A 114 4.40 21.21 -3.62
CA LEU A 114 3.38 21.47 -4.63
C LEU A 114 2.06 20.77 -4.32
N SER A 115 2.11 19.52 -3.86
CA SER A 115 0.92 18.74 -3.54
C SER A 115 0.17 19.31 -2.32
N VAL A 116 0.88 19.86 -1.33
CA VAL A 116 0.25 20.54 -0.19
C VAL A 116 -0.55 21.76 -0.63
N ILE A 117 0.01 22.59 -1.52
CA ILE A 117 -0.71 23.76 -2.05
C ILE A 117 -1.94 23.31 -2.86
N LEU A 118 -1.79 22.31 -3.72
CA LEU A 118 -2.89 21.74 -4.49
C LEU A 118 -4.00 21.19 -3.59
N ALA A 119 -3.63 20.48 -2.52
CA ALA A 119 -4.57 19.94 -1.54
C ALA A 119 -5.38 21.04 -0.83
N ILE A 120 -4.73 22.17 -0.48
CA ILE A 120 -5.41 23.33 0.11
C ILE A 120 -6.42 23.93 -0.87
N ILE A 121 -6.06 24.08 -2.14
CA ILE A 121 -6.95 24.61 -3.17
C ILE A 121 -8.18 23.71 -3.33
N ILE A 122 -7.98 22.38 -3.44
CA ILE A 122 -9.07 21.40 -3.52
C ILE A 122 -9.97 21.49 -2.28
N TYR A 123 -9.39 21.64 -1.09
CA TYR A 123 -10.13 21.78 0.16
C TYR A 123 -11.01 23.05 0.17
N ILE A 124 -10.48 24.20 -0.24
CA ILE A 124 -11.24 25.45 -0.33
C ILE A 124 -12.41 25.28 -1.29
N PHE A 125 -12.18 24.74 -2.49
CA PHE A 125 -13.26 24.49 -3.45
C PHE A 125 -14.31 23.50 -2.94
N ALA A 126 -13.91 22.47 -2.19
CA ALA A 126 -14.85 21.54 -1.57
C ALA A 126 -15.75 22.24 -0.54
N VAL A 127 -15.18 23.09 0.33
CA VAL A 127 -15.95 23.84 1.33
C VAL A 127 -16.88 24.86 0.66
N VAL A 128 -16.37 25.63 -0.29
CA VAL A 128 -17.17 26.61 -1.04
C VAL A 128 -18.29 25.92 -1.83
N GLY A 129 -17.99 24.79 -2.48
CA GLY A 129 -18.98 23.99 -3.20
C GLY A 129 -20.09 23.46 -2.30
N MET A 130 -19.75 23.01 -1.09
CA MET A 130 -20.75 22.62 -0.08
C MET A 130 -21.58 23.81 0.41
N GLN A 131 -21.00 25.00 0.58
CA GLN A 131 -21.74 26.18 1.01
C GLN A 131 -22.68 26.72 -0.07
N LEU A 132 -22.25 26.74 -1.33
CA LEU A 132 -23.07 27.22 -2.45
C LEU A 132 -24.15 26.22 -2.87
N PHE A 133 -23.81 24.94 -2.95
CA PHE A 133 -24.70 23.93 -3.52
C PHE A 133 -25.33 23.02 -2.46
N GLY A 134 -24.86 23.02 -1.21
CA GLY A 134 -25.40 22.16 -0.15
C GLY A 134 -26.89 22.38 0.12
N SER A 135 -27.38 23.62 -0.01
CA SER A 135 -28.82 23.92 0.14
C SER A 135 -29.66 23.62 -1.11
N SER A 136 -29.03 23.42 -2.28
CA SER A 136 -29.72 23.11 -3.54
C SER A 136 -29.86 21.61 -3.78
N TYR A 137 -28.99 20.80 -3.18
CA TYR A 137 -29.01 19.33 -3.22
C TYR A 137 -29.77 18.76 -2.02
N THR A 138 -31.07 18.99 -1.98
CA THR A 138 -31.95 18.49 -0.92
C THR A 138 -32.69 17.22 -1.41
N PRO A 139 -32.86 16.18 -0.57
CA PRO A 139 -33.44 14.89 -0.97
C PRO A 139 -34.89 14.95 -1.44
N ASP A 140 -35.60 16.05 -1.18
CA ASP A 140 -36.95 16.34 -1.69
C ASP A 140 -36.98 16.56 -3.21
N LYS A 141 -35.85 16.94 -3.82
CA LYS A 141 -35.73 17.16 -5.27
C LYS A 141 -35.28 15.94 -6.07
N PHE A 142 -34.95 14.84 -5.40
CA PHE A 142 -34.34 13.65 -6.01
C PHE A 142 -34.99 12.33 -5.58
N ASP A 143 -36.32 12.31 -5.34
CA ASP A 143 -37.09 11.09 -5.02
C ASP A 143 -36.44 10.16 -3.97
N GLY A 144 -35.71 10.73 -2.99
CA GLY A 144 -35.00 9.98 -1.96
C GLY A 144 -33.67 9.32 -2.37
N GLU A 145 -33.29 9.34 -3.65
CA GLU A 145 -32.01 8.82 -4.15
C GLU A 145 -31.05 9.96 -4.53
N ILE A 146 -30.19 10.32 -3.57
CA ILE A 146 -29.04 11.18 -3.83
C ILE A 146 -28.04 10.46 -4.74
N PRO A 147 -27.67 11.04 -5.91
CA PRO A 147 -26.74 10.43 -6.85
C PRO A 147 -25.39 10.16 -6.18
N GLY A 148 -24.68 9.10 -6.60
CA GLY A 148 -23.45 8.63 -5.94
C GLY A 148 -22.28 9.63 -5.87
N GLY A 149 -22.38 10.77 -6.56
CA GLY A 149 -21.45 11.91 -6.46
C GLY A 149 -21.98 13.11 -5.67
N GLY A 150 -23.21 13.04 -5.14
CA GLY A 150 -23.80 14.08 -4.30
C GLY A 150 -23.23 14.01 -2.89
N SER A 151 -22.73 15.13 -2.39
CA SER A 151 -22.21 15.29 -1.03
C SER A 151 -23.31 14.95 0.00
N ARG A 152 -23.35 13.69 0.46
CA ARG A 152 -24.28 13.19 1.47
C ARG A 152 -24.00 13.86 2.81
N THR A 153 -24.45 15.09 2.98
CA THR A 153 -24.31 15.87 4.21
C THR A 153 -25.63 15.91 4.97
N SER A 154 -26.25 14.75 5.16
CA SER A 154 -27.24 14.60 6.23
C SER A 154 -26.51 14.64 7.57
N GLY A 155 -26.37 15.82 8.16
CA GLY A 155 -26.19 15.93 9.61
C GLY A 155 -25.07 16.83 10.15
N ILE A 156 -24.34 17.59 9.35
CA ILE A 156 -23.39 18.58 9.91
C ILE A 156 -24.11 19.92 10.09
N ARG A 157 -25.00 20.02 11.08
CA ARG A 157 -25.40 21.31 11.66
C ARG A 157 -24.24 21.81 12.52
N PHE A 158 -23.41 22.69 11.98
CA PHE A 158 -22.72 23.64 12.84
C PHE A 158 -23.77 24.63 13.36
N CYS A 159 -23.82 24.79 14.68
CA CYS A 159 -24.67 25.76 15.38
C CYS A 159 -24.46 27.18 14.85
#